data_AF-A0A7Z0S928-F1
#
_entry.id   AF-A0A7Z0S928-F1
#
_cell.length_a   1.000
_cell.length_b   1.000
_cell.length_c   1.000
_cell.angle_alpha   90.00
_cell.angle_beta   90.00
_cell.angle_gamma   90.00
#
_symmetry.space_group_name_H-M   'P 1'
#
loop_
_entity.id
_entity.type
_entity.pdbx_description
1 polymer ?
#
loop_
_entity_poly.entity_id
_entity_poly.type
_entity_poly.pdbx_seq_one_letter_code
_entity_poly.pdbx_strand_id
1 'polypeptide(L)'
;MADSSTHPWYPSAAYLYVLHLDGHALAWEYLRRHPDYRRDWQYRHRRRQAAHQAAQRWGLRLLEDPALDAREAHPVWFPDHDGVQLYPDADPLPDAELFRLWRLPGQKHLIHDGKSLVLWLRWPGGCLRLAVAPGLADGMAYVYAMRASAAPGARAQGFMLELNRLALANDAGSIAAVRPRPTLSALQELHTMQALDATLAGASLYEVAQGLFGEEVAAGDWHADGALRARVRRLVRRGAALMRGGYRRLAQLPPLVQGRSAPDAKRP
;
A
#
# COMPACT_ATOMS: atom_id res chain seq x y z
N MET A 1 -1.90 34.90 13.79
CA MET A 1 -1.73 33.95 12.68
C MET A 1 -0.87 32.82 13.21
N ALA A 2 -1.46 31.65 13.42
CA ALA A 2 -0.68 30.48 13.80
C ALA A 2 0.22 30.11 12.62
N ASP A 3 1.48 29.83 12.91
CA ASP A 3 2.52 29.49 11.93
C ASP A 3 2.12 28.16 11.25
N SER A 4 1.42 28.23 10.12
CA SER A 4 0.86 27.09 9.38
C SER A 4 1.94 26.10 8.92
N SER A 5 3.20 26.56 8.90
CA SER A 5 4.43 25.81 8.65
C SER A 5 4.72 24.72 9.70
N THR A 6 4.07 24.75 10.87
CA THR A 6 4.29 23.79 11.97
C THR A 6 3.43 22.52 11.86
N HIS A 7 2.48 22.46 10.92
CA HIS A 7 1.66 21.28 10.75
C HIS A 7 2.45 20.15 10.06
N PRO A 8 2.44 18.90 10.59
CA PRO A 8 3.22 17.78 10.03
C PRO A 8 2.96 17.47 8.55
N TRP A 9 1.83 17.92 7.99
CA TRP A 9 1.49 17.69 6.59
C TRP A 9 2.15 18.68 5.61
N TYR A 10 2.64 19.82 6.09
CA TYR A 10 3.13 20.91 5.24
C TYR A 10 4.41 20.55 4.45
N PRO A 11 5.42 19.88 5.05
CA PRO A 11 6.64 19.55 4.31
C PRO A 11 6.41 18.43 3.29
N SER A 12 6.39 18.77 1.99
CA SER A 12 6.22 17.78 0.90
C SER A 12 7.31 16.69 0.90
N ALA A 13 8.50 16.99 1.44
CA ALA A 13 9.58 16.03 1.62
C ALA A 13 9.18 14.81 2.47
N ALA A 14 8.26 14.99 3.44
CA ALA A 14 7.75 13.91 4.27
C ALA A 14 6.97 12.85 3.48
N TYR A 15 6.58 13.14 2.23
CA TYR A 15 5.81 12.25 1.36
C TYR A 15 6.63 11.61 0.23
N LEU A 16 7.93 11.90 0.12
CA LEU A 16 8.77 11.34 -0.96
C LEU A 16 8.82 9.81 -0.95
N TYR A 17 8.63 9.17 0.21
CA TYR A 17 8.56 7.70 0.30
C TYR A 17 7.38 7.11 -0.48
N VAL A 18 6.30 7.86 -0.69
CA VAL A 18 5.11 7.45 -1.46
C VAL A 18 5.47 7.07 -2.90
N LEU A 19 6.52 7.69 -3.45
CA LEU A 19 7.02 7.42 -4.81
C LEU A 19 7.56 6.01 -5.00
N HIS A 20 7.72 5.24 -3.92
CA HIS A 20 8.30 3.90 -3.92
C HIS A 20 7.36 2.84 -3.35
N LEU A 21 6.10 3.19 -3.09
CA LEU A 21 5.12 2.27 -2.55
C LEU A 21 4.44 1.47 -3.66
N ASP A 22 4.24 0.18 -3.39
CA ASP A 22 3.38 -0.68 -4.20
C ASP A 22 1.90 -0.48 -3.84
N GLY A 23 1.00 -1.12 -4.59
CA GLY A 23 -0.45 -1.01 -4.35
C GLY A 23 -0.86 -1.36 -2.92
N HIS A 24 -0.27 -2.41 -2.34
CA HIS A 24 -0.57 -2.84 -0.97
C HIS A 24 -0.09 -1.82 0.07
N ALA A 25 1.10 -1.25 -0.10
CA ALA A 25 1.62 -0.20 0.76
C ALA A 25 0.80 1.11 0.64
N LEU A 26 0.41 1.50 -0.58
CA LEU A 26 -0.49 2.65 -0.77
C LEU A 26 -1.85 2.42 -0.11
N ALA A 27 -2.41 1.22 -0.25
CA ALA A 27 -3.67 0.86 0.38
C ALA A 27 -3.61 1.04 1.90
N TRP A 28 -2.47 0.67 2.49
CA TRP A 28 -2.22 0.84 3.92
C TRP A 28 -2.16 2.30 4.34
N GLU A 29 -1.43 3.13 3.60
CA GLU A 29 -1.38 4.57 3.87
C GLU A 29 -2.78 5.19 3.89
N TYR A 30 -3.65 4.81 2.96
CA TYR A 30 -5.03 5.27 2.98
C TYR A 30 -5.85 4.70 4.15
N LEU A 31 -5.72 3.41 4.44
CA LEU A 31 -6.45 2.76 5.52
C LEU A 31 -6.07 3.31 6.91
N ARG A 32 -4.76 3.45 7.19
CA ARG A 32 -4.27 3.91 8.51
C ARG A 32 -4.70 5.34 8.84
N ARG A 33 -5.12 6.13 7.85
CA ARG A 33 -5.68 7.48 8.00
C ARG A 33 -7.18 7.48 8.29
N HIS A 34 -7.87 6.36 8.11
CA HIS A 34 -9.30 6.27 8.35
C HIS A 34 -9.61 6.39 9.86
N PRO A 35 -10.44 7.37 10.29
CA PRO A 35 -10.74 7.57 11.71
C PRO A 35 -11.35 6.34 12.39
N ASP A 36 -12.27 5.64 11.71
CA ASP A 36 -12.88 4.43 12.27
C ASP A 36 -11.90 3.24 12.35
N TYR A 37 -10.91 3.17 11.46
CA TYR A 37 -9.86 2.14 11.57
C TYR A 37 -9.00 2.40 12.81
N ARG A 38 -8.57 3.66 13.02
CA ARG A 38 -7.83 4.08 14.22
C ARG A 38 -8.61 3.80 15.50
N ARG A 39 -9.92 4.04 15.48
CA ARG A 39 -10.83 3.72 16.59
C ARG A 39 -10.88 2.21 16.85
N ASP A 40 -11.09 1.42 15.80
CA ASP A 40 -11.12 -0.04 15.91
C ASP A 40 -9.79 -0.60 16.43
N TRP A 41 -8.65 -0.08 15.98
CA TRP A 41 -7.33 -0.41 16.54
C TRP A 41 -7.28 -0.12 18.04
N GLN A 42 -7.51 1.13 18.45
CA GLN A 42 -7.41 1.56 19.84
C GLN A 42 -8.22 0.68 20.81
N TYR A 43 -9.47 0.36 20.45
CA TYR A 43 -10.37 -0.37 21.34
C TYR A 43 -10.30 -1.90 21.22
N ARG A 44 -9.92 -2.43 20.06
CA ARG A 44 -10.10 -3.87 19.78
C ARG A 44 -8.79 -4.64 19.65
N HIS A 45 -7.65 -4.00 19.39
CA HIS A 45 -6.38 -4.69 19.12
C HIS A 45 -5.94 -5.67 20.23
N ARG A 46 -6.20 -5.33 21.51
CA ARG A 46 -5.83 -6.19 22.66
C ARG A 46 -6.73 -7.42 22.85
N ARG A 47 -7.93 -7.44 22.24
CA ARG A 47 -8.93 -8.50 22.43
C ARG A 47 -8.98 -9.40 21.20
N ARG A 48 -8.29 -10.54 21.24
CA ARG A 48 -8.04 -11.42 20.09
C ARG A 48 -9.26 -11.69 19.18
N GLN A 49 -10.40 -12.08 19.74
CA GLN A 49 -11.62 -12.33 18.94
C GLN A 49 -12.19 -11.05 18.30
N ALA A 50 -12.28 -9.96 19.07
CA ALA A 50 -12.79 -8.68 18.57
C ALA A 50 -11.85 -8.03 17.54
N ALA A 51 -10.53 -8.20 17.72
CA ALA A 51 -9.51 -7.79 16.77
C ALA A 51 -9.67 -8.52 15.43
N HIS A 52 -9.91 -9.83 15.47
CA HIS A 52 -10.08 -10.62 14.24
C HIS A 52 -11.32 -10.21 13.44
N GLN A 53 -12.47 -10.05 14.10
CA GLN A 53 -13.70 -9.57 13.45
C GLN A 53 -13.54 -8.15 12.90
N ALA A 54 -12.83 -7.28 13.63
CA ALA A 54 -12.55 -5.92 13.16
C ALA A 54 -11.61 -5.93 11.95
N ALA A 55 -10.54 -6.72 11.97
CA ALA A 55 -9.59 -6.85 10.87
C ALA A 55 -10.28 -7.26 9.57
N GLN A 56 -11.16 -8.26 9.62
CA GLN A 56 -11.90 -8.73 8.44
C GLN A 56 -12.73 -7.64 7.77
N ARG A 57 -13.35 -6.73 8.55
CA ARG A 57 -14.11 -5.58 8.04
C ARG A 57 -13.23 -4.64 7.19
N TRP A 58 -11.98 -4.48 7.59
CA TRP A 58 -10.98 -3.66 6.91
C TRP A 58 -10.22 -4.44 5.81
N GLY A 59 -10.58 -5.70 5.58
CA GLY A 59 -9.88 -6.57 4.63
C GLY A 59 -8.49 -6.97 5.10
N LEU A 60 -8.27 -7.05 6.42
CA LEU A 60 -7.02 -7.51 7.02
C LEU A 60 -7.24 -8.85 7.75
N ARG A 61 -6.20 -9.68 7.84
CA ARG A 61 -6.18 -10.90 8.66
C ARG A 61 -6.06 -10.56 10.15
N LEU A 62 -5.22 -9.56 10.45
CA LEU A 62 -4.96 -9.01 11.78
C LEU A 62 -4.92 -7.49 11.67
N LEU A 63 -5.34 -6.79 12.74
CA LEU A 63 -5.17 -5.34 12.76
C LEU A 63 -3.67 -5.01 12.86
N GLU A 64 -3.27 -3.93 12.21
CA GLU A 64 -1.92 -3.37 12.19
C GLU A 64 -1.92 -1.98 12.83
N ASP A 65 -0.82 -1.57 13.46
CA ASP A 65 -0.75 -0.28 14.16
C ASP A 65 -0.81 0.91 13.18
N PRO A 66 -1.87 1.74 13.17
CA PRO A 66 -1.98 2.89 12.28
C PRO A 66 -0.91 3.97 12.49
N ALA A 67 -0.16 3.92 13.60
CA ALA A 67 0.98 4.80 13.83
C ALA A 67 2.16 4.48 12.89
N LEU A 68 2.29 3.23 12.45
CA LEU A 68 3.34 2.78 11.54
C LEU A 68 2.96 3.08 10.09
N ASP A 69 3.86 3.75 9.36
CA ASP A 69 3.71 3.95 7.92
C ASP A 69 4.15 2.70 7.14
N ALA A 70 3.91 2.69 5.83
CA ALA A 70 4.13 1.54 4.95
C ALA A 70 5.60 1.13 4.80
N ARG A 71 6.55 1.91 5.34
CA ARG A 71 7.96 1.50 5.41
C ARG A 71 8.19 0.53 6.54
N GLU A 72 7.38 0.59 7.60
CA GLU A 72 7.53 -0.20 8.84
C GLU A 72 6.37 -1.18 9.05
N ALA A 73 5.15 -0.81 8.63
CA ALA A 73 3.96 -1.64 8.77
C ALA A 73 3.94 -2.81 7.78
N HIS A 74 3.32 -3.92 8.20
CA HIS A 74 3.23 -5.15 7.43
C HIS A 74 1.79 -5.67 7.37
N PRO A 75 0.85 -4.89 6.79
CA PRO A 75 -0.57 -5.25 6.73
C PRO A 75 -0.76 -6.55 5.96
N VAL A 76 -1.40 -7.52 6.62
CA VAL A 76 -1.76 -8.80 6.02
C VAL A 76 -3.15 -8.67 5.42
N TRP A 77 -3.23 -8.34 4.14
CA TRP A 77 -4.50 -8.22 3.41
C TRP A 77 -5.20 -9.58 3.28
N PHE A 78 -6.52 -9.60 3.45
CA PHE A 78 -7.33 -10.81 3.38
C PHE A 78 -8.74 -10.54 2.80
N PRO A 79 -9.22 -11.39 1.86
CA PRO A 79 -8.51 -12.50 1.22
C PRO A 79 -7.38 -12.01 0.31
N ASP A 80 -6.19 -12.59 0.46
CA ASP A 80 -5.07 -12.35 -0.47
C ASP A 80 -5.28 -13.22 -1.72
N HIS A 81 -5.75 -12.56 -2.77
CA HIS A 81 -6.00 -13.21 -4.04
C HIS A 81 -4.72 -13.38 -4.85
N ASP A 82 -3.72 -12.51 -4.69
CA ASP A 82 -2.55 -12.43 -5.58
C ASP A 82 -1.25 -12.97 -4.96
N GLY A 83 -1.26 -13.34 -3.68
CA GLY A 83 -0.14 -13.96 -2.98
C GLY A 83 0.44 -15.21 -3.66
N VAL A 84 1.77 -15.21 -3.80
CA VAL A 84 2.56 -16.36 -4.27
C VAL A 84 3.13 -17.11 -3.07
N GLN A 85 3.15 -18.44 -3.14
CA GLN A 85 3.63 -19.30 -2.07
C GLN A 85 4.85 -20.10 -2.52
N LEU A 86 5.83 -20.27 -1.65
CA LEU A 86 6.99 -21.14 -1.85
C LEU A 86 6.69 -22.49 -1.23
N TYR A 87 6.73 -23.55 -2.02
CA TYR A 87 6.53 -24.92 -1.57
C TYR A 87 7.79 -25.76 -1.81
N PRO A 88 8.09 -26.75 -0.96
CA PRO A 88 9.11 -27.75 -1.27
C PRO A 88 8.77 -28.41 -2.61
N ASP A 89 9.77 -28.56 -3.46
CA ASP A 89 9.64 -29.37 -4.65
C ASP A 89 9.56 -30.85 -4.25
N ALA A 90 8.52 -31.54 -4.70
CA ALA A 90 8.29 -32.94 -4.37
C ALA A 90 9.10 -33.89 -5.27
N ASP A 91 9.57 -33.42 -6.43
CA ASP A 91 10.35 -34.19 -7.40
C ASP A 91 11.45 -33.33 -8.02
N PRO A 92 12.49 -32.97 -7.23
CA PRO A 92 13.49 -32.00 -7.65
C PRO A 92 14.41 -32.56 -8.74
N LEU A 93 14.61 -31.77 -9.78
CA LEU A 93 15.64 -32.01 -10.79
C LEU A 93 17.06 -31.86 -10.20
N PRO A 94 18.10 -32.50 -10.77
CA PRO A 94 19.47 -32.44 -10.26
C PRO A 94 20.05 -31.02 -10.11
N ASP A 95 19.57 -30.07 -10.92
CA ASP A 95 19.97 -28.67 -10.97
C ASP A 95 18.89 -27.72 -10.43
N ALA A 96 17.92 -28.23 -9.66
CA ALA A 96 16.84 -27.43 -9.10
C ALA A 96 17.36 -26.27 -8.23
N GLU A 97 16.73 -25.10 -8.39
CA GLU A 97 17.05 -23.92 -7.58
C GLU A 97 16.74 -24.20 -6.11
N LEU A 98 17.73 -24.02 -5.24
CA LEU A 98 17.59 -24.26 -3.82
C LEU A 98 17.10 -23.02 -3.10
N PHE A 99 16.12 -23.19 -2.21
CA PHE A 99 15.66 -22.13 -1.34
C PHE A 99 16.77 -21.76 -0.37
N ARG A 100 17.39 -20.60 -0.58
CA ARG A 100 18.43 -20.04 0.28
C ARG A 100 18.03 -18.64 0.70
N LEU A 101 17.44 -18.51 1.89
CA LEU A 101 16.86 -17.24 2.36
C LEU A 101 17.86 -16.08 2.23
N TRP A 102 19.12 -16.32 2.59
CA TRP A 102 20.16 -15.30 2.59
C TRP A 102 20.69 -14.96 1.20
N ARG A 103 20.50 -15.84 0.20
CA ARG A 103 20.86 -15.55 -1.20
C ARG A 103 19.79 -14.77 -1.95
N LEU A 104 18.56 -14.75 -1.44
CA LEU A 104 17.52 -13.93 -2.04
C LEU A 104 17.95 -12.46 -2.01
N PRO A 105 17.80 -11.71 -3.10
CA PRO A 105 18.20 -10.31 -3.15
C PRO A 105 17.28 -9.37 -2.37
N GLY A 106 17.78 -8.16 -2.10
CA GLY A 106 17.05 -7.11 -1.41
C GLY A 106 16.98 -7.27 0.11
N GLN A 107 16.34 -6.28 0.74
CA GLN A 107 16.07 -6.26 2.17
C GLN A 107 14.95 -7.25 2.49
N LYS A 108 15.20 -8.15 3.44
CA LYS A 108 14.31 -9.24 3.82
C LYS A 108 13.62 -8.90 5.13
N HIS A 109 12.30 -9.05 5.17
CA HIS A 109 11.54 -9.08 6.40
C HIS A 109 10.74 -10.36 6.43
N LEU A 110 10.84 -11.11 7.53
CA LEU A 110 10.08 -12.32 7.74
C LEU A 110 9.04 -12.04 8.82
N ILE A 111 7.76 -12.16 8.45
CA ILE A 111 6.64 -11.90 9.35
C ILE A 111 5.78 -13.16 9.45
N HIS A 112 5.12 -13.35 10.59
CA HIS A 112 4.14 -14.42 10.73
C HIS A 112 2.73 -13.81 10.64
N ASP A 113 1.97 -14.18 9.62
CA ASP A 113 0.68 -13.55 9.32
C ASP A 113 -0.46 -14.08 10.22
N GLY A 114 -0.16 -15.05 11.08
CA GLY A 114 -1.13 -15.78 11.91
C GLY A 114 -1.50 -17.15 11.34
N LYS A 115 -1.08 -17.47 10.12
CA LYS A 115 -1.27 -18.77 9.46
C LYS A 115 0.03 -19.32 8.87
N SER A 116 0.86 -18.48 8.24
CA SER A 116 2.11 -18.85 7.58
C SER A 116 3.17 -17.78 7.80
N LEU A 117 4.43 -18.18 7.61
CA LEU A 117 5.52 -17.21 7.45
C LEU A 117 5.37 -16.53 6.10
N VAL A 118 5.55 -15.21 6.06
CA VAL A 118 5.55 -14.41 4.84
C VAL A 118 6.89 -13.69 4.75
N LEU A 119 7.59 -13.94 3.66
CA LEU A 119 8.83 -13.28 3.31
C LEU A 119 8.52 -12.05 2.45
N TRP A 120 8.91 -10.87 2.93
CA TRP A 120 8.86 -9.63 2.18
C TRP A 120 10.26 -9.24 1.72
N LEU A 121 10.47 -9.22 0.41
CA LEU A 121 11.69 -8.76 -0.25
C LEU A 121 11.47 -7.34 -0.75
N ARG A 122 12.34 -6.41 -0.39
CA ARG A 122 12.28 -5.01 -0.82
C ARG A 122 13.56 -4.61 -1.52
N TRP A 123 13.42 -3.89 -2.62
CA TRP A 123 14.54 -3.33 -3.37
C TRP A 123 14.18 -1.93 -3.89
N PRO A 124 15.16 -1.15 -4.35
CA PRO A 124 14.90 0.10 -5.07
C PRO A 124 13.85 -0.07 -6.18
N GLY A 125 12.66 0.50 -5.99
CA GLY A 125 11.61 0.53 -7.01
C GLY A 125 10.67 -0.68 -7.05
N GLY A 126 10.77 -1.61 -6.10
CA GLY A 126 9.83 -2.73 -6.03
C GLY A 126 9.87 -3.51 -4.71
N CYS A 127 8.87 -4.38 -4.55
CA CYS A 127 8.84 -5.33 -3.46
C CYS A 127 8.06 -6.59 -3.84
N LEU A 128 8.38 -7.72 -3.20
CA LEU A 128 7.75 -9.00 -3.43
C LEU A 128 7.36 -9.65 -2.10
N ARG A 129 6.12 -10.12 -2.00
CA ARG A 129 5.60 -10.85 -0.82
C ARG A 129 5.38 -12.31 -1.20
N LEU A 130 6.02 -13.21 -0.47
CA LEU A 130 6.00 -14.65 -0.70
C LEU A 130 5.60 -15.35 0.59
N ALA A 131 4.52 -16.13 0.59
CA ALA A 131 4.23 -16.99 1.73
C ALA A 131 5.13 -18.23 1.69
N VAL A 132 5.76 -18.57 2.80
CA VAL A 132 6.61 -19.76 2.92
C VAL A 132 5.75 -20.91 3.45
N ALA A 133 5.62 -21.98 2.67
CA ALA A 133 4.85 -23.13 3.09
C ALA A 133 5.50 -23.83 4.30
N PRO A 134 4.69 -24.39 5.21
CA PRO A 134 5.20 -25.26 6.27
C PRO A 134 6.03 -26.40 5.66
N GLY A 135 7.24 -26.61 6.18
CA GLY A 135 8.14 -27.68 5.72
C GLY A 135 9.16 -27.27 4.67
N LEU A 136 9.10 -26.05 4.11
CA LEU A 136 10.21 -25.53 3.31
C LEU A 136 11.37 -25.08 4.21
N ALA A 137 12.53 -25.71 4.07
CA ALA A 137 13.74 -25.39 4.80
C ALA A 137 14.86 -24.86 3.89
N ASP A 138 15.85 -24.20 4.47
CA ASP A 138 17.04 -23.73 3.75
C ASP A 138 17.78 -24.93 3.11
N GLY A 139 18.09 -24.80 1.82
CA GLY A 139 18.75 -25.84 1.03
C GLY A 139 17.82 -26.84 0.36
N MET A 140 16.50 -26.76 0.55
CA MET A 140 15.53 -27.57 -0.20
C MET A 140 15.25 -26.94 -1.57
N ALA A 141 15.05 -27.77 -2.59
CA ALA A 141 14.46 -27.33 -3.85
C ALA A 141 13.02 -26.83 -3.62
N TYR A 142 12.60 -25.83 -4.39
CA TYR A 142 11.29 -25.20 -4.19
C TYR A 142 10.62 -24.81 -5.51
N VAL A 143 9.30 -24.68 -5.43
CA VAL A 143 8.44 -24.21 -6.52
C VAL A 143 7.60 -23.02 -6.10
N TYR A 144 7.19 -22.21 -7.07
CA TYR A 144 6.24 -21.12 -6.88
C TYR A 144 4.81 -21.62 -7.13
N ALA A 145 3.97 -21.56 -6.10
CA ALA A 145 2.56 -21.87 -6.18
C ALA A 145 1.71 -20.60 -6.16
N MET A 146 0.85 -20.44 -7.15
CA MET A 146 -0.12 -19.34 -7.22
C MET A 146 -1.53 -19.88 -6.99
N ARG A 147 -2.38 -19.08 -6.32
CA ARG A 147 -3.79 -19.44 -6.17
C ARG A 147 -4.47 -19.46 -7.54
N ALA A 148 -5.34 -20.44 -7.77
CA ALA A 148 -6.17 -20.46 -8.97
C ALA A 148 -6.96 -19.14 -9.10
N SER A 149 -6.99 -18.59 -10.30
CA SER A 149 -7.66 -17.33 -10.62
C SER A 149 -8.29 -17.40 -12.00
N ALA A 150 -9.17 -16.45 -12.32
CA ALA A 150 -9.79 -16.36 -13.65
C ALA A 150 -8.79 -16.03 -14.77
N ALA A 151 -7.61 -15.48 -14.43
CA ALA A 151 -6.58 -15.07 -15.38
C ALA A 151 -5.18 -15.52 -14.93
N PRO A 152 -4.91 -16.84 -14.86
CA PRO A 152 -3.66 -17.37 -14.30
C PRO A 152 -2.41 -16.95 -15.10
N GLY A 153 -2.52 -16.83 -16.43
CA GLY A 153 -1.40 -16.43 -17.28
C GLY A 153 -0.92 -14.99 -17.03
N ALA A 154 -1.84 -14.03 -16.93
CA ALA A 154 -1.51 -12.64 -16.63
C ALA A 154 -0.84 -12.50 -15.26
N ARG A 155 -1.30 -13.28 -14.28
CA ARG A 155 -0.71 -13.32 -12.95
C ARG A 155 0.70 -13.89 -12.96
N ALA A 156 0.91 -15.02 -13.64
CA ALA A 156 2.23 -15.62 -13.78
C ALA A 156 3.20 -14.65 -14.48
N GLN A 157 2.76 -13.97 -15.54
CA GLN A 157 3.57 -12.97 -16.23
C GLN A 157 3.94 -11.78 -15.33
N GLY A 158 2.99 -11.25 -14.57
CA GLY A 158 3.24 -10.17 -13.61
C GLY A 158 4.23 -10.59 -12.53
N PHE A 159 4.09 -11.79 -11.99
CA PHE A 159 5.02 -12.35 -11.01
C PHE A 159 6.44 -12.53 -11.58
N MET A 160 6.56 -13.12 -12.77
CA MET A 160 7.85 -13.29 -13.44
C MET A 160 8.53 -11.95 -13.74
N LEU A 161 7.75 -10.91 -14.08
CA LEU A 161 8.28 -9.56 -14.28
C LEU A 161 8.91 -9.01 -12.99
N GLU A 162 8.28 -9.20 -11.83
CA GLU A 162 8.84 -8.78 -10.55
C GLU A 162 10.08 -9.59 -10.16
N LEU A 163 10.10 -10.90 -10.41
CA LEU A 163 11.30 -11.72 -10.21
C LEU A 163 12.48 -11.26 -11.08
N ASN A 164 12.23 -10.93 -12.35
CA ASN A 164 13.27 -10.41 -13.24
C ASN A 164 13.81 -9.05 -12.75
N ARG A 165 12.93 -8.16 -12.28
CA ARG A 165 13.34 -6.88 -11.67
C ARG A 165 14.20 -7.09 -10.43
N LEU A 166 13.81 -8.04 -9.60
CA LEU A 166 14.52 -8.40 -8.38
C LEU A 166 15.92 -8.96 -8.69
N ALA A 167 16.05 -9.81 -9.73
CA ALA A 167 17.34 -10.32 -10.19
C ALA A 167 18.26 -9.20 -10.69
N LEU A 168 17.75 -8.29 -11.54
CA LEU A 168 18.50 -7.13 -12.01
C LEU A 168 18.94 -6.19 -10.88
N ALA A 169 18.10 -6.03 -9.86
CA ALA A 169 18.44 -5.21 -8.68
C ALA A 169 19.55 -5.83 -7.82
N ASN A 170 19.78 -7.15 -7.93
CA ASN A 170 20.86 -7.85 -7.23
C ASN A 170 22.22 -7.65 -7.91
N ASP A 171 22.24 -7.72 -9.24
CA ASP A 171 23.47 -7.60 -10.03
C ASP A 171 24.02 -6.17 -10.05
N ALA A 172 23.13 -5.19 -9.85
CA ALA A 172 23.48 -3.80 -9.63
C ALA A 172 24.00 -3.59 -8.19
N GLY A 173 25.19 -4.15 -7.90
CA GLY A 173 25.97 -3.70 -6.75
C GLY A 173 26.32 -2.22 -6.94
N SER A 174 25.50 -1.28 -6.44
CA SER A 174 25.76 0.13 -6.72
C SER A 174 25.33 1.08 -5.61
N ILE A 175 26.32 1.87 -5.21
CA ILE A 175 26.27 3.01 -4.29
C ILE A 175 25.50 4.20 -4.92
N ALA A 176 25.14 4.15 -6.21
CA ALA A 176 24.28 5.16 -6.83
C ALA A 176 23.50 4.60 -8.03
N ALA A 177 22.22 4.28 -7.83
CA ALA A 177 21.29 4.00 -8.91
C ALA A 177 20.64 5.31 -9.40
N VAL A 178 20.89 5.72 -10.64
CA VAL A 178 20.18 6.82 -11.29
C VAL A 178 18.72 6.39 -11.48
N ARG A 179 17.80 7.02 -10.76
CA ARG A 179 16.37 6.72 -10.89
C ARG A 179 15.74 7.60 -11.96
N PRO A 180 14.82 7.06 -12.77
CA PRO A 180 14.03 7.88 -13.67
C PRO A 180 13.23 8.90 -12.84
N ARG A 181 12.99 10.08 -13.44
CA ARG A 181 12.13 11.10 -12.83
C ARG A 181 10.76 10.48 -12.48
N PRO A 182 10.18 10.79 -11.31
CA PRO A 182 8.86 10.29 -10.94
C PRO A 182 7.82 10.56 -12.04
N THR A 183 6.98 9.56 -12.30
CA THR A 183 5.88 9.72 -13.26
C THR A 183 4.85 10.71 -12.74
N LEU A 184 4.04 11.29 -13.64
CA LEU A 184 2.93 12.17 -13.25
C LEU A 184 1.94 11.46 -12.32
N SER A 185 1.70 10.16 -12.52
CA SER A 185 0.85 9.35 -11.64
C SER A 185 1.43 9.24 -10.23
N ALA A 186 2.73 8.98 -10.09
CA ALA A 186 3.40 8.90 -8.80
C ALA A 186 3.36 10.24 -8.05
N LEU A 187 3.59 11.36 -8.76
CA LEU A 187 3.44 12.71 -8.19
C LEU A 187 1.98 13.02 -7.80
N GLN A 188 1.01 12.54 -8.56
CA GLN A 188 -0.40 12.68 -8.21
C GLN A 188 -0.75 11.89 -6.94
N GLU A 189 -0.19 10.69 -6.76
CA GLU A 189 -0.38 9.92 -5.52
C GLU A 189 0.19 10.63 -4.30
N LEU A 190 1.43 11.12 -4.41
CA LEU A 190 2.09 11.92 -3.37
C LEU A 190 1.21 13.11 -2.96
N HIS A 191 0.80 13.94 -3.93
CA HIS A 191 -0.05 15.10 -3.65
C HIS A 191 -1.43 14.72 -3.13
N THR A 192 -1.98 13.58 -3.56
CA THR A 192 -3.27 13.09 -3.03
C THR A 192 -3.13 12.75 -1.55
N MET A 193 -2.03 12.09 -1.16
CA MET A 193 -1.76 11.73 0.23
C MET A 193 -1.59 12.99 1.09
N GLN A 194 -0.78 13.95 0.64
CA GLN A 194 -0.56 15.20 1.35
C GLN A 194 -1.84 16.03 1.49
N ALA A 195 -2.64 16.13 0.42
CA ALA A 195 -3.93 16.82 0.47
C ALA A 195 -4.93 16.14 1.41
N LEU A 196 -4.90 14.81 1.53
CA LEU A 196 -5.71 14.08 2.49
C LEU A 196 -5.29 14.42 3.93
N ASP A 197 -3.99 14.37 4.23
CA ASP A 197 -3.47 14.68 5.57
C ASP A 197 -3.76 16.14 5.97
N ALA A 198 -3.61 17.07 5.02
CA ALA A 198 -4.00 18.47 5.21
C ALA A 198 -5.49 18.62 5.53
N THR A 199 -6.36 17.94 4.78
CA THR A 199 -7.81 17.98 5.01
C THR A 199 -8.20 17.36 6.35
N LEU A 200 -7.55 16.27 6.75
CA LEU A 200 -7.76 15.63 8.06
C LEU A 200 -7.26 16.52 9.22
N ALA A 201 -6.26 17.38 8.97
CA ALA A 201 -5.80 18.40 9.91
C ALA A 201 -6.68 19.66 9.94
N GLY A 202 -7.74 19.72 9.11
CA GLY A 202 -8.68 20.85 9.07
C GLY A 202 -8.27 21.99 8.12
N ALA A 203 -7.24 21.80 7.28
CA ALA A 203 -6.81 22.82 6.33
C ALA A 203 -7.91 23.12 5.28
N SER A 204 -8.07 24.41 4.98
CA SER A 204 -8.89 24.89 3.87
C SER A 204 -8.28 24.51 2.53
N LEU A 205 -9.10 24.51 1.46
CA LEU A 205 -8.58 24.24 0.11
C LEU A 205 -7.48 25.22 -0.32
N TYR A 206 -7.49 26.45 0.21
CA TYR A 206 -6.48 27.45 -0.10
C TYR A 206 -5.15 27.12 0.58
N GLU A 207 -5.16 26.77 1.87
CA GLU A 207 -3.96 26.32 2.60
C GLU A 207 -3.38 25.05 1.98
N VAL A 208 -4.22 24.12 1.53
CA VAL A 208 -3.78 22.96 0.76
C VAL A 208 -3.07 23.40 -0.53
N ALA A 209 -3.57 24.41 -1.24
CA ALA A 209 -2.90 24.92 -2.44
C ALA A 209 -1.53 25.51 -2.13
N GLN A 210 -1.42 26.29 -1.05
CA GLN A 210 -0.16 26.88 -0.58
C GLN A 210 0.87 25.79 -0.24
N GLY A 211 0.48 24.78 0.54
CA GLY A 211 1.40 23.71 0.93
C GLY A 211 1.83 22.79 -0.22
N LEU A 212 0.97 22.56 -1.21
CA LEU A 212 1.28 21.68 -2.35
C LEU A 212 2.04 22.39 -3.48
N PHE A 213 1.72 23.65 -3.75
CA PHE A 213 2.19 24.36 -4.94
C PHE A 213 2.97 25.65 -4.63
N GLY A 214 3.08 26.03 -3.36
CA GLY A 214 3.73 27.26 -2.92
C GLY A 214 2.75 28.42 -2.75
N GLU A 215 3.10 29.35 -1.86
CA GLU A 215 2.28 30.52 -1.54
C GLU A 215 2.11 31.47 -2.72
N GLU A 216 3.18 31.72 -3.48
CA GLU A 216 3.14 32.62 -4.65
C GLU A 216 2.18 32.11 -5.72
N VAL A 217 2.23 30.81 -6.03
CA VAL A 217 1.33 30.16 -6.99
C VAL A 217 -0.11 30.21 -6.50
N ALA A 218 -0.34 29.95 -5.21
CA ALA A 218 -1.67 30.04 -4.63
C ALA A 218 -2.20 31.48 -4.64
N ALA A 219 -1.38 32.49 -4.38
CA ALA A 219 -1.80 33.89 -4.42
C ALA A 219 -2.14 34.36 -5.85
N GLY A 220 -1.36 33.94 -6.86
CA GLY A 220 -1.58 34.34 -8.26
C GLY A 220 -2.76 33.66 -8.94
N ASP A 221 -2.98 32.36 -8.69
CA ASP A 221 -3.88 31.52 -9.49
C ASP A 221 -5.13 31.03 -8.72
N TRP A 222 -5.45 31.59 -7.55
CA TRP A 222 -6.61 31.19 -6.77
C TRP A 222 -7.87 32.02 -7.05
N HIS A 223 -8.76 31.43 -7.84
CA HIS A 223 -10.06 32.02 -8.15
C HIS A 223 -11.17 30.95 -8.13
N ALA A 224 -12.44 31.40 -8.09
CA ALA A 224 -13.61 30.53 -7.89
C ALA A 224 -13.69 29.38 -8.93
N ASP A 225 -13.42 29.70 -10.20
CA ASP A 225 -13.45 28.78 -11.33
C ASP A 225 -12.05 28.38 -11.84
N GLY A 226 -11.02 28.52 -10.99
CA GLY A 226 -9.63 28.32 -11.37
C GLY A 226 -9.18 26.87 -11.48
N ALA A 227 -8.25 26.64 -12.40
CA ALA A 227 -7.65 25.33 -12.62
C ALA A 227 -6.94 24.80 -11.36
N LEU A 228 -6.28 25.68 -10.60
CA LEU A 228 -5.64 25.35 -9.33
C LEU A 228 -6.65 24.87 -8.28
N ARG A 229 -7.71 25.65 -8.05
CA ARG A 229 -8.79 25.28 -7.12
C ARG A 229 -9.47 23.97 -7.54
N ALA A 230 -9.72 23.77 -8.84
CA ALA A 230 -10.28 22.53 -9.35
C ALA A 230 -9.33 21.33 -9.14
N ARG A 231 -8.02 21.52 -9.34
CA ARG A 231 -6.99 20.50 -9.10
C ARG A 231 -6.94 20.10 -7.63
N VAL A 232 -6.87 21.06 -6.71
CA VAL A 232 -6.88 20.80 -5.26
C VAL A 232 -8.16 20.07 -4.84
N ARG A 233 -9.33 20.52 -5.31
CA ARG A 233 -10.62 19.82 -5.06
C ARG A 233 -10.62 18.38 -5.56
N ARG A 234 -9.95 18.08 -6.68
CA ARG A 234 -9.83 16.70 -7.19
C ARG A 234 -8.90 15.86 -6.30
N LEU A 235 -7.77 16.41 -5.87
CA LEU A 235 -6.84 15.71 -4.96
C LEU A 235 -7.52 15.36 -3.63
N VAL A 236 -8.20 16.33 -3.00
CA VAL A 236 -8.93 16.12 -1.74
C VAL A 236 -10.03 15.06 -1.90
N ARG A 237 -10.85 15.16 -2.95
CA ARG A 237 -11.90 14.16 -3.22
C ARG A 237 -11.34 12.77 -3.48
N ARG A 238 -10.23 12.69 -4.22
CA ARG A 238 -9.54 11.42 -4.50
C ARG A 238 -9.00 10.78 -3.23
N GLY A 239 -8.31 11.54 -2.38
CA GLY A 239 -7.77 11.05 -1.11
C GLY A 239 -8.86 10.55 -0.19
N ALA A 240 -9.96 11.30 -0.05
CA ALA A 240 -11.12 10.88 0.74
C ALA A 240 -11.76 9.59 0.20
N ALA A 241 -11.90 9.47 -1.13
CA ALA A 241 -12.45 8.27 -1.75
C ALA A 241 -11.55 7.04 -1.57
N LEU A 242 -10.22 7.21 -1.67
CA LEU A 242 -9.27 6.12 -1.43
C LEU A 242 -9.28 5.69 0.05
N MET A 243 -9.27 6.62 0.99
CA MET A 243 -9.41 6.31 2.42
C MET A 243 -10.72 5.58 2.72
N ARG A 244 -11.87 6.04 2.20
CA ARG A 244 -13.21 5.48 2.47
C ARG A 244 -13.55 4.25 1.60
N GLY A 245 -12.60 3.33 1.48
CA GLY A 245 -12.80 2.03 0.82
C GLY A 245 -12.18 1.91 -0.57
N GLY A 246 -11.78 3.01 -1.21
CA GLY A 246 -11.06 2.94 -2.48
C GLY A 246 -9.70 2.23 -2.39
N TYR A 247 -9.08 2.22 -1.20
CA TYR A 247 -7.85 1.48 -0.87
C TYR A 247 -7.99 -0.02 -1.15
N ARG A 248 -9.20 -0.58 -1.08
CA ARG A 248 -9.45 -2.00 -1.34
C ARG A 248 -9.06 -2.39 -2.75
N ARG A 249 -9.21 -1.49 -3.74
CA ARG A 249 -8.74 -1.74 -5.11
C ARG A 249 -7.22 -1.76 -5.21
N LEU A 250 -6.54 -0.93 -4.44
CA LEU A 250 -5.07 -0.89 -4.36
C LEU A 250 -4.52 -2.16 -3.69
N ALA A 251 -5.23 -2.68 -2.68
CA ALA A 251 -4.94 -3.96 -2.02
C ALA A 251 -5.53 -5.19 -2.75
N GLN A 252 -6.11 -5.02 -3.94
CA GLN A 252 -6.72 -6.11 -4.73
C GLN A 252 -7.77 -6.93 -3.97
N LEU A 253 -8.46 -6.28 -3.03
CA LEU A 253 -9.53 -6.86 -2.23
C LEU A 253 -10.87 -6.76 -2.97
N PRO A 254 -11.81 -7.70 -2.71
CA PRO A 254 -13.17 -7.55 -3.19
C PRO A 254 -13.80 -6.24 -2.67
N PRO A 255 -14.66 -5.59 -3.47
CA PRO A 255 -15.37 -4.40 -3.03
C PRO A 255 -16.18 -4.70 -1.77
N LEU A 256 -16.43 -3.68 -0.95
CA LEU A 256 -17.42 -3.81 0.12
C LEU A 256 -18.75 -4.18 -0.53
N VAL A 257 -19.34 -5.30 -0.13
CA VAL A 257 -20.75 -5.57 -0.43
C VAL A 257 -21.51 -4.42 0.21
N GLN A 258 -21.93 -3.45 -0.59
CA GLN A 258 -22.89 -2.46 -0.12
C GLN A 258 -24.14 -3.26 0.22
N GLY A 259 -24.42 -3.41 1.52
CA GLY A 259 -25.74 -3.85 1.96
C GLY A 259 -26.75 -2.96 1.26
N ARG A 260 -27.71 -3.58 0.55
CA ARG A 260 -28.79 -2.89 -0.16
C ARG A 260 -29.41 -1.84 0.76
N SER A 261 -28.97 -0.60 0.63
CA SER A 261 -29.78 0.53 1.06
C SER A 261 -30.74 0.74 -0.10
N ALA A 262 -32.00 0.33 0.12
CA ALA A 262 -33.07 0.59 -0.82
C ALA A 262 -33.06 2.10 -1.16
N PRO A 263 -33.23 2.49 -2.43
CA PRO A 263 -33.43 3.89 -2.75
C PRO A 263 -34.68 4.37 -2.01
N ASP A 264 -34.56 5.52 -1.34
CA ASP A 264 -35.67 6.21 -0.71
C ASP A 264 -36.87 6.22 -1.66
N ALA A 265 -37.96 5.58 -1.22
CA ALA A 265 -39.23 5.68 -1.90
C ALA A 265 -39.58 7.16 -1.99
N LYS A 266 -39.71 7.68 -3.22
CA LYS A 266 -40.34 8.97 -3.48
C LYS A 266 -41.66 9.01 -2.68
N ARG A 267 -41.72 9.90 -1.71
CA ARG A 267 -42.96 10.32 -1.04
C ARG A 267 -43.53 11.54 -1.78
N PRO A 268 -44.85 11.72 -1.70
CA PRO A 268 -45.76 11.94 -2.83
C PRO A 268 -45.61 13.28 -3.54
#